data_AF-B7FJN2-F1
#
_entry.id   AF-B7FJN2-F1
#
_cell.length_a   1.000
_cell.length_b   1.000
_cell.length_c   1.000
_cell.angle_alpha   90.00
_cell.angle_beta   90.00
_cell.angle_gamma   90.00
#
_symmetry.space_group_name_H-M   'P 1'
#
loop_
_entity.id
_entity.type
_entity.pdbx_description
1 polymer ?
#
loop_
_entity_poly.entity_id
_entity_poly.type
_entity_poly.pdbx_seq_one_letter_code
_entity_poly.pdbx_strand_id
1 'polypeptide(L)'
;MEENSVLFQWSVIRSLLCILQWWTFNVTVIIVNKWIFQKLDFKFPLSVSCVHFICSAIGAYIVIKVLKLKPLITVDPEDRWKRIFPMSFVFCINIVLGNVSLRYIPVSFMQTIKSFTPATTVVLQWLVWRKYFDWRIWASLIPIVGGILLTSVTEMSFNMFGFCAALLGCLATSTKTILAESLLHGYKFDSINTVYYMAPYATMILVLPAMLLEGNGVLEWLNTHPYPWSALIIIFSSGVLAFCLNFSIFYVI
;
A
#
# COMPACT_ATOMS: atom_id res chain seq x y z
N MET A 1 -18.69 8.66 -39.20
CA MET A 1 -19.29 8.74 -37.85
C MET A 1 -19.41 7.36 -37.19
N GLU A 2 -19.76 6.29 -37.91
CA GLU A 2 -19.76 4.91 -37.39
C GLU A 2 -18.38 4.37 -36.96
N GLU A 3 -17.30 4.71 -37.68
CA GLU A 3 -15.96 4.22 -37.32
C GLU A 3 -15.50 4.73 -35.95
N ASN A 4 -15.85 5.98 -35.60
CA ASN A 4 -15.58 6.56 -34.28
C ASN A 4 -16.45 5.94 -33.17
N SER A 5 -17.68 5.47 -33.45
CA SER A 5 -18.51 4.82 -32.44
C SER A 5 -18.06 3.39 -32.15
N VAL A 6 -17.60 2.66 -33.17
CA VAL A 6 -17.03 1.32 -33.02
C VAL A 6 -15.68 1.37 -32.28
N LEU A 7 -14.79 2.31 -32.63
CA LEU A 7 -13.53 2.52 -31.90
C LEU A 7 -13.76 2.93 -30.43
N PHE A 8 -14.78 3.75 -30.19
CA PHE A 8 -15.20 4.13 -28.84
C PHE A 8 -15.70 2.92 -28.03
N GLN A 9 -16.54 2.05 -28.62
CA GLN A 9 -17.00 0.82 -27.97
C GLN A 9 -15.85 -0.16 -27.68
N TRP A 10 -14.90 -0.36 -28.60
CA TRP A 10 -13.73 -1.20 -28.37
C TRP A 10 -12.82 -0.67 -27.25
N SER A 11 -12.66 0.65 -27.16
CA SER A 11 -11.92 1.29 -26.07
C SER A 11 -12.60 1.05 -24.71
N VAL A 12 -13.92 1.24 -24.64
CA VAL A 12 -14.71 0.98 -23.42
C VAL A 12 -14.64 -0.49 -23.01
N ILE A 13 -14.77 -1.43 -23.94
CA ILE A 13 -14.66 -2.87 -23.66
C ILE A 13 -13.27 -3.20 -23.10
N ARG A 14 -12.20 -2.65 -23.68
CA ARG A 14 -10.83 -2.83 -23.17
C ARG A 14 -10.68 -2.29 -21.75
N SER A 15 -11.15 -1.08 -21.47
CA SER A 15 -11.09 -0.50 -20.12
C SER A 15 -11.88 -1.33 -19.11
N LEU A 16 -13.07 -1.82 -19.47
CA LEU A 16 -13.86 -2.71 -18.61
C LEU A 16 -13.12 -4.02 -18.31
N LEU A 17 -12.50 -4.64 -19.32
CA LEU A 17 -11.68 -5.84 -19.12
C LEU A 17 -10.48 -5.57 -18.21
N CYS A 18 -9.80 -4.44 -18.35
CA CYS A 18 -8.70 -4.03 -17.46
C CYS A 18 -9.17 -3.84 -16.01
N ILE A 19 -10.32 -3.19 -15.81
CA ILE A 19 -10.90 -2.97 -14.48
C ILE A 19 -11.30 -4.30 -13.84
N LEU A 20 -11.94 -5.19 -14.61
CA LEU A 20 -12.30 -6.53 -14.14
C LEU A 20 -11.05 -7.33 -13.76
N GLN A 21 -10.01 -7.31 -14.59
CA GLN A 21 -8.74 -7.98 -14.31
C GLN A 21 -8.11 -7.47 -13.01
N TRP A 22 -8.04 -6.14 -12.85
CA TRP A 22 -7.53 -5.51 -11.63
C TRP A 22 -8.34 -5.91 -10.39
N TRP A 23 -9.67 -5.88 -10.49
CA TRP A 23 -10.56 -6.26 -9.40
C TRP A 23 -10.40 -7.73 -9.02
N THR A 24 -10.32 -8.63 -10.00
CA THR A 24 -10.08 -10.07 -9.77
C THR A 24 -8.75 -10.30 -9.05
N PHE A 25 -7.66 -9.64 -9.47
CA PHE A 25 -6.39 -9.74 -8.76
C PHE A 25 -6.47 -9.18 -7.34
N ASN A 26 -7.17 -8.06 -7.14
CA ASN A 26 -7.33 -7.45 -5.82
C ASN A 26 -8.06 -8.39 -4.85
N VAL A 27 -9.20 -8.94 -5.28
CA VAL A 27 -9.97 -9.91 -4.50
C VAL A 27 -9.14 -11.17 -4.24
N THR A 28 -8.42 -11.68 -5.24
CA THR A 28 -7.57 -12.87 -5.07
C THR A 28 -6.47 -12.65 -4.05
N VAL A 29 -5.76 -11.52 -4.10
CA VAL A 29 -4.73 -11.17 -3.11
C VAL A 29 -5.33 -11.09 -1.71
N ILE A 30 -6.51 -10.49 -1.55
CA ILE A 30 -7.19 -10.39 -0.25
C ILE A 30 -7.54 -11.79 0.29
N ILE A 31 -8.12 -12.66 -0.55
CA ILE A 31 -8.50 -14.02 -0.16
C ILE A 31 -7.28 -14.86 0.20
N VAL A 32 -6.22 -14.83 -0.62
CA VAL A 32 -4.97 -15.56 -0.37
C VAL A 32 -4.31 -15.06 0.91
N ASN A 33 -4.24 -13.74 1.14
CA ASN A 33 -3.71 -13.18 2.39
C ASN A 33 -4.52 -13.65 3.61
N LYS A 34 -5.86 -13.64 3.52
CA LYS A 34 -6.71 -14.17 4.59
C LYS A 34 -6.45 -15.66 4.84
N TRP A 35 -6.27 -16.44 3.78
CA TRP A 35 -5.95 -17.86 3.87
C TRP A 35 -4.58 -18.10 4.51
N ILE A 36 -3.57 -17.31 4.19
CA ILE A 36 -2.24 -17.32 4.84
C ILE A 36 -2.39 -17.05 6.34
N PHE A 37 -3.12 -16.00 6.74
CA PHE A 37 -3.25 -15.64 8.15
C PHE A 37 -4.13 -16.58 8.97
N GLN A 38 -5.18 -17.16 8.38
CA GLN A 38 -6.19 -17.95 9.11
C GLN A 38 -6.07 -19.46 8.94
N LYS A 39 -5.64 -19.95 7.77
CA LYS A 39 -5.58 -21.39 7.47
C LYS A 39 -4.15 -21.94 7.59
N LEU A 40 -3.15 -21.19 7.16
CA LEU A 40 -1.74 -21.53 7.40
C LEU A 40 -1.26 -21.08 8.80
N ASP A 41 -2.08 -20.35 9.54
CA ASP A 41 -1.73 -19.76 10.84
C ASP A 41 -0.43 -18.93 10.82
N PHE A 42 -0.07 -18.39 9.65
CA PHE A 42 1.14 -17.59 9.44
C PHE A 42 0.87 -16.13 9.84
N LYS A 43 0.79 -15.85 11.14
CA LYS A 43 0.40 -14.54 11.71
C LYS A 43 1.51 -13.48 11.68
N PHE A 44 2.24 -13.39 10.56
CA PHE A 44 3.42 -12.52 10.39
C PHE A 44 3.25 -11.58 9.19
N PRO A 45 2.40 -10.54 9.31
CA PRO A 45 2.04 -9.66 8.21
C PRO A 45 3.21 -8.80 7.68
N LEU A 46 4.20 -8.42 8.50
CA LEU A 46 5.39 -7.70 8.02
C LEU A 46 6.24 -8.59 7.11
N SER A 47 6.36 -9.86 7.47
CA SER A 47 7.09 -10.86 6.70
C SER A 47 6.42 -11.13 5.35
N VAL A 48 5.09 -11.28 5.32
CA VAL A 48 4.33 -11.39 4.05
C VAL A 48 4.53 -10.14 3.18
N SER A 49 4.46 -8.94 3.80
CA SER A 49 4.66 -7.68 3.09
C SER A 49 6.06 -7.57 2.47
N CYS A 50 7.10 -8.05 3.17
CA CYS A 50 8.46 -8.11 2.62
C CYS A 50 8.51 -8.99 1.37
N VAL A 51 7.88 -10.18 1.39
CA VAL A 51 7.81 -11.06 0.21
C VAL A 51 7.09 -10.37 -0.94
N HIS A 52 6.01 -9.64 -0.68
CA HIS A 52 5.28 -8.88 -1.70
C HIS A 52 6.16 -7.81 -2.37
N PHE A 53 6.94 -7.07 -1.59
CA PHE A 53 7.87 -6.07 -2.15
C PHE A 53 9.03 -6.70 -2.91
N ILE A 54 9.59 -7.82 -2.43
CA ILE A 54 10.65 -8.55 -3.13
C ILE A 54 10.14 -9.04 -4.49
N CYS A 55 9.00 -9.73 -4.52
CA CYS A 55 8.39 -10.21 -5.76
C CYS A 55 8.05 -9.04 -6.69
N SER A 56 7.56 -7.92 -6.15
CA SER A 56 7.24 -6.73 -6.94
C SER A 56 8.48 -6.05 -7.51
N ALA A 57 9.60 -6.00 -6.77
CA ALA A 57 10.86 -5.46 -7.24
C ALA A 57 11.45 -6.32 -8.37
N ILE A 58 11.47 -7.64 -8.20
CA ILE A 58 11.95 -8.60 -9.21
C ILE A 58 11.05 -8.53 -10.46
N GLY A 59 9.73 -8.56 -10.28
CA GLY A 59 8.77 -8.47 -11.38
C GLY A 59 8.91 -7.17 -12.17
N ALA A 60 9.04 -6.03 -11.47
CA ALA A 60 9.24 -4.73 -12.12
C ALA A 60 10.58 -4.67 -12.88
N TYR A 61 11.65 -5.25 -12.32
CA TYR A 61 12.93 -5.36 -13.01
C TYR A 61 12.82 -6.19 -14.30
N ILE A 62 12.16 -7.36 -14.24
CA ILE A 62 11.96 -8.22 -15.42
C ILE A 62 11.16 -7.48 -16.50
N VAL A 63 10.06 -6.83 -16.15
CA VAL A 63 9.22 -6.11 -17.12
C VAL A 63 9.97 -4.97 -17.82
N ILE A 64 10.78 -4.21 -17.08
CA ILE A 64 11.49 -3.05 -17.62
C ILE A 64 12.77 -3.46 -18.36
N LYS A 65 13.61 -4.31 -17.76
CA LYS A 65 14.95 -4.61 -18.29
C LYS A 65 14.99 -5.80 -19.24
N VAL A 66 14.20 -6.83 -18.97
CA VAL A 66 14.21 -8.07 -19.75
C VAL A 66 13.18 -8.02 -20.87
N LEU A 67 11.91 -7.82 -20.51
CA LEU A 67 10.81 -7.83 -21.48
C LEU A 67 10.70 -6.51 -22.25
N LYS A 68 11.33 -5.42 -21.76
CA LYS A 68 11.31 -4.07 -22.35
C LYS A 68 9.89 -3.61 -22.74
N LEU A 69 8.88 -4.06 -22.00
CA LEU A 69 7.48 -3.71 -22.26
C LEU A 69 7.23 -2.22 -22.03
N LYS A 70 8.09 -1.57 -21.23
CA LYS A 70 8.01 -0.16 -20.90
C LYS A 70 9.37 0.52 -20.86
N PRO A 71 9.45 1.79 -21.32
CA PRO A 71 10.64 2.59 -21.12
C PRO A 71 10.79 2.89 -19.62
N LEU A 72 12.02 2.72 -19.13
CA LEU A 72 12.39 3.16 -17.79
C LEU A 72 12.35 4.68 -17.76
N ILE A 73 11.52 5.25 -16.89
CA ILE A 73 11.54 6.68 -16.62
C ILE A 73 12.79 6.94 -15.78
N THR A 74 13.76 7.63 -16.36
CA THR A 74 15.00 7.99 -15.67
C THR A 74 14.71 9.10 -14.68
N VAL A 75 14.95 8.81 -13.40
CA VAL A 75 14.85 9.79 -12.32
C VAL A 75 16.25 10.26 -11.97
N ASP A 76 16.40 11.56 -11.79
CA ASP A 76 17.65 12.14 -11.32
C ASP A 76 18.06 11.51 -9.97
N PRO A 77 19.34 11.18 -9.77
CA PRO A 77 19.82 10.56 -8.55
C PRO A 77 19.44 11.34 -7.29
N GLU A 78 19.41 12.65 -7.40
CA GLU A 78 19.01 13.57 -6.33
C GLU A 78 17.53 13.38 -5.94
N ASP A 79 16.63 13.27 -6.91
CA ASP A 79 15.20 13.07 -6.67
C ASP A 79 14.88 11.65 -6.16
N ARG A 80 15.68 10.65 -6.54
CA ARG A 80 15.59 9.31 -5.94
C ARG A 80 15.82 9.38 -4.43
N TRP A 81 16.82 10.12 -3.99
CA TRP A 81 17.14 10.26 -2.57
C TRP A 81 16.21 11.24 -1.84
N LYS A 82 15.85 12.36 -2.46
CA LYS A 82 15.05 13.41 -1.82
C LYS A 82 13.55 13.14 -1.80
N ARG A 83 13.03 12.33 -2.73
CA ARG A 83 11.57 12.14 -2.91
C ARG A 83 11.16 10.68 -2.77
N ILE A 84 11.83 9.77 -3.48
CA ILE A 84 11.44 8.35 -3.50
C ILE A 84 11.81 7.64 -2.19
N PHE A 85 13.00 7.90 -1.65
CA PHE A 85 13.42 7.28 -0.40
C PHE A 85 12.53 7.69 0.79
N PRO A 86 12.23 8.98 1.04
CA PRO A 86 11.30 9.39 2.11
C PRO A 86 9.89 8.82 1.90
N MET A 87 9.40 8.78 0.66
CA MET A 87 8.11 8.16 0.36
C MET A 87 8.08 6.66 0.72
N SER A 88 9.14 5.93 0.38
CA SER A 88 9.29 4.51 0.70
C SER A 88 9.40 4.28 2.21
N PHE A 89 10.16 5.13 2.90
CA PHE A 89 10.33 5.11 4.35
C PHE A 89 9.02 5.35 5.10
N VAL A 90 8.31 6.42 4.74
CA VAL A 90 7.00 6.77 5.31
C VAL A 90 5.99 5.64 5.05
N PHE A 91 6.03 5.03 3.87
CA PHE A 91 5.17 3.88 3.57
C PHE A 91 5.48 2.66 4.44
N CYS A 92 6.76 2.35 4.67
CA CYS A 92 7.15 1.26 5.57
C CYS A 92 6.74 1.55 7.01
N ILE A 93 6.92 2.78 7.49
CA ILE A 93 6.42 3.22 8.80
C ILE A 93 4.92 3.00 8.90
N ASN A 94 4.15 3.37 7.88
CA ASN A 94 2.70 3.16 7.86
C ASN A 94 2.35 1.66 7.97
N ILE A 95 3.08 0.79 7.27
CA ILE A 95 2.88 -0.67 7.35
C ILE A 95 3.18 -1.16 8.77
N VAL A 96 4.30 -0.74 9.37
CA VAL A 96 4.69 -1.17 10.73
C VAL A 96 3.68 -0.66 11.76
N LEU A 97 3.36 0.63 11.76
CA LEU A 97 2.39 1.22 12.69
C LEU A 97 0.99 0.65 12.51
N GLY A 98 0.58 0.37 11.26
CA GLY A 98 -0.66 -0.32 10.94
C GLY A 98 -0.71 -1.71 11.59
N ASN A 99 0.35 -2.50 11.49
CA ASN A 99 0.40 -3.83 12.11
C ASN A 99 0.51 -3.77 13.63
N VAL A 100 1.26 -2.81 14.18
CA VAL A 100 1.38 -2.60 15.62
C VAL A 100 0.03 -2.18 16.20
N SER A 101 -0.68 -1.21 15.59
CA SER A 101 -2.00 -0.77 16.06
C SER A 101 -3.00 -1.93 16.12
N LEU A 102 -3.01 -2.83 15.13
CA LEU A 102 -3.89 -4.01 15.10
C LEU A 102 -3.64 -5.01 16.25
N ARG A 103 -2.50 -4.93 16.96
CA ARG A 103 -2.25 -5.72 18.18
C ARG A 103 -2.99 -5.16 19.41
N TYR A 104 -3.37 -3.89 19.37
CA TYR A 104 -3.96 -3.17 20.50
C TYR A 104 -5.39 -2.70 20.27
N ILE A 105 -5.80 -2.53 19.01
CA ILE A 105 -7.14 -2.07 18.63
C ILE A 105 -7.79 -2.99 17.59
N PRO A 106 -9.13 -3.14 17.60
CA PRO A 106 -9.83 -3.96 16.63
C PRO A 106 -9.76 -3.36 15.21
N VAL A 107 -9.87 -4.23 14.20
CA VAL A 107 -9.78 -3.85 12.77
C VAL A 107 -10.85 -2.80 12.39
N SER A 108 -12.06 -2.90 12.94
CA SER A 108 -13.14 -1.93 12.73
C SER A 108 -12.77 -0.53 13.22
N PHE A 109 -12.24 -0.42 14.44
CA PHE A 109 -11.80 0.87 14.99
C PHE A 109 -10.63 1.45 14.18
N MET A 110 -9.71 0.60 13.73
CA MET A 110 -8.60 1.00 12.87
C MET A 110 -9.09 1.56 11.51
N GLN A 111 -10.13 0.96 10.92
CA GLN A 111 -10.76 1.48 9.71
C GLN A 111 -11.42 2.85 9.93
N THR A 112 -12.07 3.04 11.08
CA THR A 112 -12.61 4.34 11.47
C THR A 112 -11.51 5.39 11.58
N ILE A 113 -10.38 5.09 12.24
CA ILE A 113 -9.24 6.02 12.31
C ILE A 113 -8.66 6.29 10.92
N LYS A 114 -8.59 5.29 10.04
CA LYS A 114 -8.14 5.48 8.65
C LYS A 114 -9.04 6.40 7.83
N SER A 115 -10.34 6.47 8.13
CA SER A 115 -11.24 7.45 7.51
C SER A 115 -10.83 8.91 7.81
N PHE A 116 -9.96 9.13 8.80
CA PHE A 116 -9.35 10.43 9.10
C PHE A 116 -8.28 10.88 8.10
N THR A 117 -7.77 9.96 7.27
CA THR A 117 -6.65 10.23 6.35
C THR A 117 -6.87 11.49 5.51
N PRO A 118 -8.05 11.74 4.89
CA PRO A 118 -8.29 12.95 4.11
C PRO A 118 -8.12 14.24 4.94
N ALA A 119 -8.59 14.26 6.19
CA ALA A 119 -8.44 15.41 7.06
C ALA A 119 -6.96 15.68 7.38
N THR A 120 -6.20 14.64 7.72
CA THR A 120 -4.75 14.78 7.91
C THR A 120 -4.02 15.20 6.63
N THR A 121 -4.48 14.77 5.46
CA THR A 121 -3.91 15.16 4.16
C THR A 121 -4.10 16.65 3.91
N VAL A 122 -5.31 17.18 4.08
CA VAL A 122 -5.61 18.62 3.89
C VAL A 122 -4.78 19.47 4.85
N VAL A 123 -4.75 19.10 6.13
CA VAL A 123 -3.97 19.80 7.16
C VAL A 123 -2.47 19.79 6.82
N LEU A 124 -1.92 18.65 6.41
CA LEU A 124 -0.51 18.56 6.01
C LEU A 124 -0.18 19.36 4.75
N GLN A 125 -1.04 19.33 3.72
CA GLN A 125 -0.85 20.12 2.50
C GLN A 125 -0.90 21.63 2.79
N TRP A 126 -1.76 22.05 3.72
CA TRP A 126 -1.82 23.44 4.18
C TRP A 126 -0.58 23.82 5.00
N LEU A 127 -0.14 22.98 5.94
CA LEU A 127 1.02 23.29 6.80
C LEU A 127 2.37 23.26 6.05
N VAL A 128 2.62 22.24 5.24
CA VAL A 128 3.93 21.99 4.62
C VAL A 128 4.05 22.71 3.27
N TRP A 129 3.01 22.68 2.44
CA TRP A 129 3.04 23.28 1.09
C TRP A 129 2.29 24.61 0.99
N ARG A 130 1.67 25.08 2.08
CA ARG A 130 0.87 26.33 2.10
C ARG A 130 -0.19 26.39 0.99
N LYS A 131 -0.75 25.22 0.62
CA LYS A 131 -1.89 25.17 -0.32
C LYS A 131 -3.14 25.74 0.35
N TYR A 132 -3.84 26.61 -0.36
CA TYR A 132 -5.12 27.16 0.09
C TYR A 132 -6.27 26.24 -0.34
N PHE A 133 -7.22 26.05 0.58
CA PHE A 133 -8.41 25.24 0.36
C PHE A 133 -9.66 26.07 0.64
N ASP A 134 -10.73 25.80 -0.12
CA ASP A 134 -12.02 26.44 0.09
C ASP A 134 -12.59 26.16 1.48
N TRP A 135 -13.37 27.10 1.99
CA TRP A 135 -14.06 26.96 3.29
C TRP A 135 -14.93 25.69 3.38
N ARG A 136 -15.47 25.22 2.25
CA ARG A 136 -16.26 23.98 2.17
C ARG A 136 -15.44 22.73 2.57
N ILE A 137 -14.17 22.70 2.22
CA ILE A 137 -13.26 21.60 2.59
C ILE A 137 -13.03 21.62 4.09
N TRP A 138 -12.76 22.78 4.68
CA TRP A 138 -12.63 22.95 6.13
C TRP A 138 -13.90 22.55 6.88
N ALA A 139 -15.07 22.93 6.38
CA ALA A 139 -16.35 22.52 6.96
C ALA A 139 -16.55 21.00 6.92
N SER A 140 -16.08 20.32 5.86
CA SER A 140 -16.14 18.85 5.77
C SER A 140 -15.23 18.13 6.76
N LEU A 141 -14.18 18.79 7.28
CA LEU A 141 -13.29 18.19 8.27
C LEU A 141 -13.94 18.07 9.65
N ILE A 142 -14.86 18.97 9.98
CA ILE A 142 -15.55 19.01 11.27
C ILE A 142 -16.28 17.67 11.56
N PRO A 143 -17.17 17.16 10.69
CA PRO A 143 -17.84 15.89 10.93
C PRO A 143 -16.88 14.69 10.91
N ILE A 144 -15.79 14.74 10.14
CA ILE A 144 -14.77 13.66 10.12
C ILE A 144 -14.08 13.58 11.48
N VAL A 145 -13.53 14.70 11.96
CA VAL A 145 -12.88 14.79 13.29
C VAL A 145 -13.86 14.42 14.39
N GLY A 146 -15.08 14.97 14.34
CA GLY A 146 -16.14 14.69 15.30
C GLY A 146 -16.52 13.20 15.34
N GLY A 147 -16.64 12.54 14.18
CA GLY A 147 -16.94 11.12 14.10
C GLY A 147 -15.87 10.24 14.74
N ILE A 148 -14.59 10.58 14.58
CA ILE A 148 -13.48 9.83 15.20
C ILE A 148 -13.43 10.06 16.70
N LEU A 149 -13.62 11.30 17.16
CA LEU A 149 -13.68 11.60 18.60
C LEU A 149 -14.83 10.85 19.26
N LEU A 150 -16.03 10.90 18.67
CA LEU A 150 -17.19 10.16 19.16
C LEU A 150 -16.92 8.66 19.22
N THR A 151 -16.41 8.09 18.11
CA THR A 151 -16.09 6.65 18.06
C THR A 151 -15.05 6.28 19.12
N SER A 152 -14.02 7.10 19.30
CA SER A 152 -12.95 6.84 20.27
C SER A 152 -13.44 6.85 21.71
N VAL A 153 -14.42 7.71 22.05
CA VAL A 153 -15.04 7.76 23.38
C VAL A 153 -15.95 6.55 23.61
N THR A 154 -16.63 6.05 22.57
CA THR A 154 -17.56 4.92 22.66
C THR A 154 -16.91 3.55 22.53
N GLU A 155 -15.64 3.47 22.12
CA GLU A 155 -14.97 2.22 21.80
C GLU A 155 -14.60 1.45 23.09
N MET A 156 -15.20 0.26 23.28
CA MET A 156 -14.95 -0.57 24.46
C MET A 156 -13.51 -1.12 24.52
N SER A 157 -12.89 -1.36 23.36
CA SER A 157 -11.51 -1.85 23.25
C SER A 157 -10.51 -0.73 22.98
N PHE A 158 -10.75 0.46 23.52
CA PHE A 158 -9.86 1.59 23.32
C PHE A 158 -8.50 1.37 24.01
N ASN A 159 -7.43 1.47 23.24
CA ASN A 159 -6.07 1.47 23.73
C ASN A 159 -5.32 2.70 23.19
N MET A 160 -4.82 3.55 24.10
CA MET A 160 -4.14 4.80 23.74
C MET A 160 -2.92 4.57 22.85
N PHE A 161 -2.13 3.53 23.12
CA PHE A 161 -0.94 3.23 22.31
C PHE A 161 -1.33 2.80 20.89
N GLY A 162 -2.33 1.92 20.77
CA GLY A 162 -2.88 1.51 19.47
C GLY A 162 -3.49 2.67 18.68
N PHE A 163 -4.20 3.56 19.38
CA PHE A 163 -4.80 4.77 18.80
C PHE A 163 -3.73 5.75 18.29
N CYS A 164 -2.71 6.06 19.09
CA CYS A 164 -1.60 6.92 18.66
C CYS A 164 -0.84 6.31 17.48
N ALA A 165 -0.57 4.99 17.50
CA ALA A 165 0.06 4.30 16.37
C ALA A 165 -0.80 4.40 15.10
N ALA A 166 -2.12 4.24 15.21
CA ALA A 166 -3.04 4.38 14.08
C ALA A 166 -3.09 5.82 13.53
N LEU A 167 -3.12 6.84 14.40
CA LEU A 167 -3.06 8.25 13.98
C LEU A 167 -1.75 8.60 13.28
N LEU A 168 -0.61 8.13 13.81
CA LEU A 168 0.69 8.27 13.15
C LEU A 168 0.71 7.54 11.78
N GLY A 169 0.05 6.39 11.68
CA GLY A 169 -0.18 5.69 10.41
C GLY A 169 -1.00 6.52 9.41
N CYS A 170 -2.04 7.23 9.86
CA CYS A 170 -2.80 8.15 9.02
C CYS A 170 -1.94 9.32 8.53
N LEU A 171 -1.12 9.92 9.40
CA LEU A 171 -0.17 10.96 9.01
C LEU A 171 0.83 10.43 7.97
N ALA A 172 1.40 9.25 8.20
CA ALA A 172 2.30 8.62 7.24
C ALA A 172 1.61 8.33 5.90
N THR A 173 0.38 7.82 5.92
CA THR A 173 -0.41 7.57 4.71
C THR A 173 -0.63 8.86 3.92
N SER A 174 -1.01 9.94 4.60
CA SER A 174 -1.20 11.27 4.01
C SER A 174 0.08 11.82 3.39
N THR A 175 1.19 11.80 4.14
CA THR A 175 2.50 12.23 3.65
C THR A 175 2.92 11.43 2.41
N LYS A 176 2.76 10.10 2.42
CA LYS A 176 3.05 9.24 1.26
C LYS A 176 2.20 9.64 0.04
N THR A 177 0.90 9.87 0.23
CA THR A 177 -0.01 10.25 -0.86
C THR A 177 0.39 11.57 -1.49
N ILE A 178 0.75 12.58 -0.68
CA ILE A 178 1.20 13.89 -1.17
C ILE A 178 2.52 13.76 -1.93
N LEU A 179 3.49 13.00 -1.41
CA LEU A 179 4.76 12.73 -2.09
C LEU A 179 4.55 12.00 -3.42
N ALA A 180 3.64 11.02 -3.45
CA ALA A 180 3.29 10.27 -4.65
C ALA A 180 2.70 11.18 -5.73
N GLU A 181 1.75 12.03 -5.36
CA GLU A 181 1.10 13.00 -6.26
C GLU A 181 2.15 13.98 -6.85
N SER A 182 3.03 14.50 -6.00
CA SER A 182 4.12 15.39 -6.42
C SER A 182 5.06 14.71 -7.44
N LEU A 183 5.37 13.42 -7.25
CA LEU A 183 6.25 12.67 -8.13
C LEU A 183 5.58 12.35 -9.48
N LEU A 184 4.29 12.00 -9.45
CA LEU A 184 3.47 11.77 -10.65
C LEU A 184 3.40 13.01 -11.55
N HIS A 185 3.18 14.18 -10.95
CA HIS A 185 3.13 15.44 -11.70
C HIS A 185 4.49 15.85 -12.30
N GLY A 186 5.62 15.48 -11.66
CA GLY A 186 6.95 15.84 -12.14
C GLY A 186 7.47 14.98 -13.29
N TYR A 187 7.35 13.66 -13.18
CA TYR A 187 8.01 12.72 -14.11
C TYR A 187 7.03 11.89 -14.97
N LYS A 188 5.72 12.14 -14.88
CA LYS A 188 4.67 11.29 -15.50
C LYS A 188 4.89 9.82 -15.17
N PHE A 189 5.08 9.54 -13.88
CA PHE A 189 5.40 8.20 -13.41
C PHE A 189 4.30 7.20 -13.73
N ASP A 190 4.70 6.05 -14.27
CA ASP A 190 3.81 4.91 -14.44
C ASP A 190 3.85 4.02 -13.18
N SER A 191 2.80 3.24 -12.91
CA SER A 191 2.69 2.36 -11.73
C SER A 191 3.89 1.42 -11.60
N ILE A 192 4.29 0.81 -12.72
CA ILE A 192 5.43 -0.13 -12.79
C ILE A 192 6.77 0.57 -12.50
N ASN A 193 6.97 1.78 -13.04
CA ASN A 193 8.18 2.57 -12.77
C ASN A 193 8.22 3.00 -11.30
N THR A 194 7.07 3.34 -10.71
CA THR A 194 6.96 3.69 -9.28
C THR A 194 7.35 2.50 -8.40
N VAL A 195 6.82 1.32 -8.69
CA VAL A 195 7.15 0.07 -7.98
C VAL A 195 8.61 -0.28 -8.17
N TYR A 196 9.18 -0.12 -9.37
CA TYR A 196 10.59 -0.40 -9.64
C TYR A 196 11.55 0.40 -8.73
N TYR A 197 11.28 1.69 -8.50
CA TYR A 197 12.12 2.48 -7.61
C TYR A 197 11.76 2.31 -6.13
N MET A 198 10.47 2.16 -5.80
CA MET A 198 10.01 2.14 -4.40
C MET A 198 10.21 0.78 -3.72
N ALA A 199 9.90 -0.33 -4.40
CA ALA A 199 9.93 -1.68 -3.84
C ALA A 199 11.29 -2.12 -3.26
N PRO A 200 12.45 -1.85 -3.89
CA PRO A 200 13.74 -2.22 -3.31
C PRO A 200 14.04 -1.44 -2.01
N TYR A 201 13.79 -0.13 -1.98
CA TYR A 201 13.95 0.66 -0.75
C TYR A 201 12.98 0.19 0.34
N ALA A 202 11.72 -0.06 -0.02
CA ALA A 202 10.73 -0.57 0.92
C ALA A 202 11.15 -1.92 1.52
N THR A 203 11.70 -2.82 0.71
CA THR A 203 12.24 -4.10 1.19
C THR A 203 13.37 -3.89 2.19
N MET A 204 14.37 -3.06 1.86
CA MET A 204 15.51 -2.80 2.75
C MET A 204 15.07 -2.23 4.10
N ILE A 205 14.07 -1.35 4.10
CA ILE A 205 13.56 -0.69 5.30
C ILE A 205 12.67 -1.64 6.12
N LEU A 206 11.84 -2.46 5.47
CA LEU A 206 10.84 -3.33 6.11
C LEU A 206 11.44 -4.65 6.62
N VAL A 207 12.53 -5.13 6.04
CA VAL A 207 13.22 -6.35 6.49
C VAL A 207 13.72 -6.22 7.94
N LEU A 208 14.23 -5.05 8.34
CA LEU A 208 14.68 -4.81 9.72
C LEU A 208 13.56 -5.00 10.76
N PRO A 209 12.42 -4.29 10.69
CA PRO A 209 11.32 -4.50 11.63
C PRO A 209 10.66 -5.87 11.48
N ALA A 210 10.64 -6.47 10.29
CA ALA A 210 10.14 -7.85 10.12
C ALA A 210 11.00 -8.85 10.91
N MET A 211 12.33 -8.77 10.81
CA MET A 211 13.22 -9.64 11.58
C MET A 211 13.12 -9.39 13.10
N LEU A 212 13.06 -8.12 13.53
CA LEU A 212 13.02 -7.78 14.94
C LEU A 212 11.68 -8.12 15.62
N LEU A 213 10.55 -7.93 14.93
CA LEU A 213 9.21 -8.09 15.52
C LEU A 213 8.59 -9.47 15.26
N GLU A 214 8.96 -10.12 14.15
CA GLU A 214 8.34 -11.37 13.69
C GLU A 214 9.36 -12.49 13.45
N GLY A 215 10.66 -12.21 13.37
CA GLY A 215 11.68 -13.17 12.95
C GLY A 215 11.73 -14.46 13.77
N ASN A 216 11.70 -14.36 15.09
CA ASN A 216 11.67 -15.54 15.97
C ASN A 216 10.42 -16.39 15.76
N GLY A 217 9.25 -15.73 15.61
CA GLY A 217 7.99 -16.42 15.38
C GLY A 217 7.92 -17.10 14.01
N VAL A 218 8.49 -16.47 12.97
CA VAL A 218 8.60 -17.09 11.64
C VAL A 218 9.48 -18.34 11.69
N LEU A 219 10.61 -18.29 12.40
CA LEU A 219 11.52 -19.44 12.51
C LEU A 219 10.89 -20.60 13.30
N GLU A 220 10.21 -20.29 14.41
CA GLU A 220 9.46 -21.28 15.18
C GLU A 220 8.33 -21.90 14.36
N TRP A 221 7.57 -21.07 13.63
CA TRP A 221 6.50 -21.55 12.76
C TRP A 221 7.06 -22.45 11.65
N LEU A 222 8.19 -22.12 11.03
CA LEU A 222 8.83 -22.95 10.00
C LEU A 222 9.25 -24.34 10.51
N ASN A 223 9.68 -24.43 11.77
CA ASN A 223 10.10 -25.68 12.39
C ASN A 223 8.92 -26.54 12.88
N THR A 224 7.79 -25.93 13.22
CA THR A 224 6.64 -26.61 13.82
C THR A 224 5.55 -26.96 12.79
N HIS A 225 5.49 -26.26 11.66
CA HIS A 225 4.45 -26.51 10.66
C HIS A 225 4.68 -27.84 9.93
N PRO A 226 3.65 -28.66 9.69
CA PRO A 226 3.79 -29.98 9.08
C PRO A 226 4.24 -29.93 7.61
N TYR A 227 3.88 -28.87 6.88
CA TYR A 227 4.22 -28.69 5.47
C TYR A 227 4.72 -27.26 5.18
N PRO A 228 5.93 -26.89 5.64
CA PRO A 228 6.44 -25.53 5.54
C PRO A 228 6.72 -25.13 4.08
N TRP A 229 7.18 -26.06 3.25
CA TRP A 229 7.51 -25.80 1.85
C TRP A 229 6.30 -25.44 0.99
N SER A 230 5.19 -26.18 1.13
CA SER A 230 3.95 -25.83 0.42
C SER A 230 3.41 -24.47 0.85
N ALA A 231 3.54 -24.15 2.15
CA ALA A 231 3.09 -22.88 2.66
C ALA A 231 3.96 -21.71 2.18
N LEU A 232 5.28 -21.89 2.10
CA LEU A 232 6.21 -20.91 1.51
C LEU A 232 5.91 -20.67 0.03
N ILE A 233 5.57 -21.71 -0.73
CA ILE A 233 5.14 -21.55 -2.13
C ILE A 233 3.88 -20.68 -2.21
N ILE A 234 2.92 -20.87 -1.30
CA ILE A 234 1.69 -20.08 -1.27
C ILE A 234 1.98 -18.62 -0.90
N ILE A 235 2.83 -18.38 0.09
CA ILE A 235 3.28 -17.03 0.46
C ILE A 235 4.00 -16.36 -0.72
N PHE A 236 4.90 -17.06 -1.39
CA PHE A 236 5.58 -16.55 -2.58
C PHE A 236 4.59 -16.24 -3.71
N SER A 237 3.63 -17.14 -3.96
CA SER A 237 2.58 -16.95 -4.97
C SER A 237 1.73 -15.72 -4.69
N SER A 238 1.47 -15.42 -3.41
CA SER A 238 0.76 -14.20 -3.01
C SER A 238 1.54 -12.94 -3.38
N GLY A 239 2.88 -12.99 -3.27
CA GLY A 239 3.75 -11.90 -3.70
C GLY A 239 3.79 -11.71 -5.21
N VAL A 240 3.74 -12.81 -5.98
CA VAL A 240 3.61 -12.75 -7.45
C VAL A 240 2.26 -12.14 -7.84
N LEU A 241 1.16 -12.52 -7.16
CA LEU A 241 -0.15 -11.93 -7.38
C LEU A 241 -0.18 -10.43 -7.04
N ALA A 242 0.52 -10.01 -5.98
CA ALA A 242 0.67 -8.59 -5.64
C ALA A 242 1.41 -7.81 -6.75
N PHE A 243 2.43 -8.41 -7.36
CA PHE A 243 3.06 -7.84 -8.56
C PHE A 243 2.10 -7.76 -9.75
N CYS A 244 1.35 -8.84 -10.06
CA CYS A 244 0.35 -8.85 -11.13
C CYS A 244 -0.75 -7.80 -10.93
N LEU A 245 -1.11 -7.52 -9.67
CA LEU A 245 -2.01 -6.43 -9.34
C LEU A 245 -1.41 -5.06 -9.70
N ASN A 246 -0.16 -4.80 -9.31
CA ASN A 246 0.54 -3.55 -9.66
C ASN A 246 0.69 -3.36 -11.18
N PHE A 247 0.92 -4.47 -11.89
CA PHE A 247 0.95 -4.50 -13.35
C PHE A 247 -0.43 -4.23 -13.96
N SER A 248 -1.50 -4.78 -13.38
CA SER A 248 -2.88 -4.51 -13.84
C SER A 248 -3.32 -3.07 -13.61
N ILE A 249 -2.89 -2.43 -12.50
CA ILE A 249 -3.15 -0.99 -12.25
C ILE A 249 -2.65 -0.13 -13.41
N PHE A 250 -1.49 -0.48 -13.97
CA PHE A 250 -0.97 0.22 -15.13
C PHE A 250 -1.93 0.14 -16.34
N TYR A 251 -2.57 -1.00 -16.62
CA TYR A 251 -3.49 -1.11 -17.76
C TYR A 251 -4.83 -0.39 -17.56
N VAL A 252 -5.14 0.02 -16.32
CA VAL A 252 -6.38 0.73 -15.98
C VAL A 252 -6.22 2.24 -16.09
N ILE A 253 -5.02 2.77 -15.82
CA ILE A 253 -4.69 4.21 -15.84
C ILE A 253 -4.22 4.64 -17.24
#